data_AF-A0A0Q8QLW2-F1
#
_entry.id   AF-A0A0Q8QLW2-F1
#
_cell.length_a   1.000
_cell.length_b   1.000
_cell.length_c   1.000
_cell.angle_alpha   90.00
_cell.angle_beta   90.00
_cell.angle_gamma   90.00
#
_symmetry.space_group_name_H-M   'P 1'
#
loop_
_entity.id
_entity.type
_entity.pdbx_description
1 polymer ?
#
loop_
_entity_poly.entity_id
_entity_poly.type
_entity_poly.pdbx_seq_one_letter_code
_entity_poly.pdbx_strand_id
1 'polypeptide(L)' 'MRRNADVILAFGRMSSQCGVMTADDISARIARAVQHAPECPKQDLVSKDSVARIRAEDTLAAIIAAALKE' A
#
# COMPACT_ATOMS: atom_id res chain seq x y z
N MET A 1 27.24 16.67 -39.06
CA MET A 1 25.97 17.20 -38.53
C MET A 1 24.94 16.07 -38.40
N ARG A 2 24.85 15.35 -37.26
CA ARG A 2 23.80 14.33 -36.98
C ARG A 2 23.64 14.05 -35.46
N ARG A 3 23.64 15.06 -34.60
CA ARG A 3 23.62 14.88 -33.12
C ARG A 3 22.37 15.41 -32.39
N ASN A 4 21.39 15.97 -33.12
CA ASN A 4 20.29 16.73 -32.50
C ASN A 4 18.93 16.01 -32.43
N ALA A 5 18.83 14.73 -32.85
CA ALA A 5 17.56 13.99 -32.86
C ALA A 5 17.35 13.09 -31.62
N ASP A 6 18.41 12.82 -30.84
CA ASP A 6 18.36 11.86 -29.73
C ASP A 6 17.79 12.46 -28.43
N VAL A 7 17.95 13.77 -28.24
CA VAL A 7 17.56 14.45 -26.99
C VAL A 7 16.04 14.63 -26.85
N ILE A 8 15.29 14.69 -27.97
CA ILE A 8 13.83 14.90 -27.93
C ILE A 8 13.08 13.63 -27.51
N LEU A 9 13.63 12.43 -27.76
CA LEU A 9 13.01 11.17 -27.33
C LEU A 9 13.21 10.87 -25.84
N ALA A 10 14.21 11.47 -25.19
CA ALA A 10 14.42 11.31 -23.74
C ALA A 10 13.49 12.18 -22.89
N PHE A 11 13.02 13.31 -23.42
CA PHE A 11 12.18 14.26 -22.67
C PHE A 11 10.69 13.87 -22.65
N GLY A 12 10.25 12.99 -23.55
CA GLY A 12 8.85 12.57 -23.67
C GLY A 12 8.38 11.54 -22.63
N ARG A 13 9.26 11.03 -21.76
CA ARG A 13 8.93 9.91 -20.84
C ARG A 13 9.01 10.26 -19.34
N MET A 14 9.00 11.55 -19.00
CA MET A 14 9.06 12.00 -17.60
C MET A 14 7.77 12.65 -17.08
N SER A 15 6.67 12.59 -17.85
CA SER A 15 5.43 13.34 -17.56
C SER A 15 4.19 12.49 -17.28
N SER A 16 4.30 11.26 -16.77
CA SER A 16 3.09 10.45 -16.48
C SER A 16 3.19 9.53 -15.27
N GLN A 17 3.68 10.04 -14.15
CA GLN A 17 3.35 9.48 -12.84
C GLN A 17 2.69 10.54 -11.96
N CYS A 18 1.56 11.07 -12.44
CA CYS A 18 0.44 11.27 -11.52
C CYS A 18 -0.21 9.88 -11.41
N GLY A 19 0.42 8.99 -10.64
CA GLY A 19 0.05 7.58 -10.59
C GLY A 19 -1.30 7.45 -9.91
N VAL A 20 -2.37 7.28 -10.68
CA VAL A 20 -3.65 6.82 -10.13
C VAL A 20 -3.38 5.42 -9.61
N MET A 21 -3.30 5.27 -8.29
CA MET A 21 -3.11 3.97 -7.64
C MET A 21 -4.27 3.07 -8.07
N THR A 22 -3.97 2.02 -8.83
CA THR A 22 -5.02 1.13 -9.34
C THR A 22 -5.57 0.29 -8.19
N ALA A 23 -6.78 -0.27 -8.34
CA ALA A 23 -7.35 -1.15 -7.32
C ALA A 23 -6.43 -2.35 -7.01
N ASP A 24 -5.69 -2.83 -8.01
CA ASP A 24 -4.68 -3.88 -7.86
C ASP A 24 -3.49 -3.43 -7.02
N ASP A 25 -2.99 -2.20 -7.21
CA ASP A 25 -1.91 -1.63 -6.39
C ASP A 25 -2.33 -1.47 -4.92
N ILE A 26 -3.56 -1.02 -4.68
CA ILE A 26 -4.15 -0.93 -3.33
C ILE A 26 -4.21 -2.32 -2.70
N SER A 27 -4.74 -3.30 -3.44
CA SER A 27 -4.90 -4.67 -2.96
C SER A 27 -3.54 -5.30 -2.63
N ALA A 28 -2.52 -5.07 -3.45
CA ALA A 28 -1.17 -5.55 -3.20
C ALA A 28 -0.54 -4.91 -1.94
N ARG A 29 -0.77 -3.62 -1.71
CA ARG A 29 -0.29 -2.91 -0.50
C ARG A 29 -1.00 -3.40 0.75
N ILE A 30 -2.32 -3.60 0.70
CA ILE A 30 -3.08 -4.18 1.81
C ILE A 30 -2.59 -5.59 2.10
N ALA A 31 -2.42 -6.44 1.08
CA ALA A 31 -1.94 -7.81 1.26
C ALA A 31 -0.57 -7.85 1.94
N ARG A 32 0.37 -6.98 1.54
CA ARG A 32 1.67 -6.83 2.22
C ARG A 32 1.52 -6.36 3.66
N ALA A 33 0.67 -5.37 3.91
CA ALA A 33 0.43 -4.85 5.26
C ALA A 33 -0.10 -5.94 6.20
N VAL A 34 -1.04 -6.76 5.72
CA VAL A 34 -1.61 -7.90 6.47
C VAL A 34 -0.59 -9.01 6.68
N GLN A 35 0.25 -9.30 5.68
CA GLN A 35 1.34 -10.29 5.80
C GLN A 35 2.39 -9.88 6.84
N HIS A 36 2.66 -8.58 6.94
CA HIS A 36 3.60 -8.01 7.91
C HIS A 36 2.94 -7.62 9.25
N ALA A 37 1.63 -7.80 9.39
CA ALA A 37 0.94 -7.52 10.64
C ALA A 37 1.42 -8.48 11.74
N PRO A 38 1.53 -8.01 13.01
CA PRO A 38 1.92 -8.85 14.12
C PRO A 38 0.97 -10.05 14.30
N GLU A 39 1.46 -11.16 14.85
CA GLU A 39 0.65 -12.36 15.11
C GLU A 39 -0.41 -12.13 16.20
N CYS A 40 -0.16 -11.17 17.12
CA CYS A 40 -1.06 -10.83 18.24
C CYS A 40 -2.50 -10.45 17.82
N PRO A 41 -2.74 -9.49 16.92
CA PRO A 41 -4.10 -9.16 16.48
C PRO A 41 -4.82 -10.33 15.80
N LYS A 42 -4.12 -11.30 15.19
CA LYS A 42 -4.78 -12.47 14.59
C LYS A 42 -5.45 -13.37 15.64
N GLN A 43 -4.85 -13.51 16.81
CA GLN A 43 -5.43 -14.27 17.92
C GLN A 43 -6.58 -13.52 18.58
N ASP A 44 -6.43 -12.20 18.77
CA ASP A 44 -7.44 -11.35 19.38
C ASP A 44 -8.67 -11.16 18.48
N LEU A 45 -8.52 -11.19 17.15
CA LEU A 45 -9.63 -11.20 16.19
C LEU A 45 -10.54 -12.42 16.31
N VAL A 46 -9.97 -13.57 16.70
CA VAL A 46 -10.70 -14.83 16.92
C VAL A 46 -11.25 -14.92 18.35
N SER A 47 -10.88 -13.99 19.22
CA SER A 47 -11.31 -13.96 20.61
C SER A 47 -12.81 -13.70 20.74
N LYS A 48 -13.44 -14.37 21.73
CA LYS A 48 -14.84 -14.12 22.11
C LYS A 48 -14.99 -12.81 22.90
N ASP A 49 -13.90 -12.28 23.42
CA ASP A 49 -13.88 -11.00 24.11
C ASP A 49 -14.05 -9.85 23.11
N SER A 50 -15.13 -9.08 23.27
CA SER A 50 -15.46 -8.00 22.35
C SER A 50 -14.44 -6.87 22.40
N VAL A 51 -13.84 -6.59 23.56
CA VAL A 51 -12.87 -5.51 23.74
C VAL A 51 -11.55 -5.88 23.07
N ALA A 52 -11.08 -7.12 23.22
CA ALA A 52 -9.91 -7.64 22.53
C ALA A 52 -10.08 -7.62 21.01
N ARG A 53 -11.23 -8.06 20.51
CA ARG A 53 -11.52 -8.02 19.07
C ARG A 53 -11.51 -6.60 18.52
N ILE A 54 -12.18 -5.65 19.18
CA ILE A 54 -12.21 -4.24 18.77
C ILE A 54 -10.79 -3.65 18.71
N ARG A 55 -9.95 -3.93 19.69
CA ARG A 55 -8.55 -3.46 19.71
C ARG A 55 -7.73 -4.06 18.57
N ALA A 56 -7.97 -5.32 18.25
CA ALA A 56 -7.29 -6.00 17.15
C ALA A 56 -7.72 -5.44 15.78
N GLU A 57 -9.01 -5.17 15.59
CA GLU A 57 -9.56 -4.51 14.40
C GLU A 57 -8.99 -3.10 14.24
N ASP A 58 -8.95 -2.29 15.31
CA ASP A 58 -8.39 -0.94 15.30
C ASP A 58 -6.89 -0.94 14.95
N THR A 59 -6.13 -1.86 15.54
CA THR A 59 -4.70 -2.04 15.24
C THR A 59 -4.50 -2.43 13.77
N LEU A 60 -5.31 -3.36 13.25
CA LEU A 60 -5.22 -3.77 11.85
C LEU A 60 -5.58 -2.61 10.90
N ALA A 61 -6.60 -1.83 11.23
CA ALA A 61 -6.98 -0.63 10.48
C ALA A 61 -5.84 0.40 10.46
N ALA A 62 -5.17 0.63 11.59
CA ALA A 62 -4.02 1.53 11.68
C ALA A 62 -2.83 1.06 10.82
N ILE A 63 -2.55 -0.25 10.79
CA ILE A 63 -1.49 -0.84 9.96
C ILE A 63 -1.82 -0.67 8.47
N ILE A 64 -3.06 -0.95 8.07
CA ILE A 64 -3.50 -0.77 6.68
C ILE A 64 -3.46 0.72 6.29
N ALA A 65 -3.93 1.61 7.16
CA ALA A 65 -3.91 3.05 6.93
C ALA A 65 -2.48 3.58 6.77
N ALA A 66 -1.54 3.16 7.62
CA ALA A 66 -0.12 3.49 7.49
C ALA A 66 0.44 2.98 6.16
N ALA A 67 0.12 1.73 5.78
CA ALA A 67 0.58 1.13 4.54
C ALA A 67 0.00 1.76 3.27
N LEU A 68 -1.09 2.51 3.35
CA LEU A 68 -1.73 3.22 2.24
C LEU A 68 -1.39 4.72 2.18
N LYS A 69 -0.78 5.27 3.24
CA LYS A 69 -0.43 6.70 3.32
C LYS A 69 0.87 7.06 2.61
N GLU A 70 1.74 6.07 2.37
CA GLU A 70 2.98 6.20 1.58
C GLU A 70 2.72 6.34 0.07
#